data_AF-A0A084FYZ5-F1
#
_entry.id   AF-A0A084FYZ5-F1
#
_cell.length_a   1.000
_cell.length_b   1.000
_cell.length_c   1.000
_cell.angle_alpha   90.00
_cell.angle_beta   90.00
_cell.angle_gamma   90.00
#
_symmetry.space_group_name_H-M   'P 1'
#
loop_
_entity.id
_entity.type
_entity.pdbx_description
1 polymer ?
#
loop_
_entity_poly.entity_id
_entity_poly.type
_entity_poly.pdbx_seq_one_letter_code
_entity_poly.pdbx_strand_id
1 'polypeptide(L)'
;MFGIKDDTVFEEFEEEELRNPCPRKEVEGRWIYTSRELRRPKRYGPPVLCDFGSTVSGEKERLGDVQPDIYRSPEVILQAPWQYKIDIWNAGCLIWDIFEGGHLFYGTDPEHKYRSRAHLAEIMALLGPPPPKLLAGGTITGKFFAEDGTFQVGIDPPPSVSLEELETNLEGAEKERFMMLMRKMLQWLPQNRSTAKELADDPWINGILGG
;
A
#
# COMPACT_ATOMS: atom_id res chain seq x y z
N MET A 1 -3.81 2.89 -12.22
CA MET A 1 -3.94 3.40 -13.61
C MET A 1 -5.14 4.33 -13.67
N PHE A 2 -5.18 5.34 -14.55
CA PHE A 2 -6.40 6.13 -14.73
C PHE A 2 -7.28 5.48 -15.79
N GLY A 3 -8.60 5.48 -15.58
CA GLY A 3 -9.52 5.08 -16.64
C GLY A 3 -9.33 5.92 -17.89
N ILE A 4 -9.68 5.40 -19.06
CA ILE A 4 -9.73 6.16 -20.30
C ILE A 4 -11.21 6.45 -20.58
N LYS A 5 -11.56 7.74 -20.71
CA LYS A 5 -12.94 8.19 -21.04
C LYS A 5 -13.08 8.62 -22.50
N ASP A 6 -12.04 8.39 -23.29
CA ASP A 6 -11.93 8.78 -24.69
C ASP A 6 -11.68 7.54 -25.53
N ASP A 7 -12.76 6.94 -26.03
CA ASP A 7 -12.71 5.67 -26.76
C ASP A 7 -11.97 5.80 -28.09
N THR A 8 -11.81 7.03 -28.61
CA THR A 8 -11.06 7.30 -29.84
C THR A 8 -9.61 6.82 -29.76
N VAL A 9 -9.05 6.74 -28.55
CA VAL A 9 -7.71 6.22 -28.29
C VAL A 9 -7.60 4.74 -28.62
N PHE A 10 -8.66 3.97 -28.36
CA PHE A 10 -8.72 2.55 -28.68
C PHE A 10 -9.06 2.33 -30.16
N GLU A 11 -9.99 3.11 -30.71
CA GLU A 11 -10.35 3.06 -32.14
C GLU A 11 -9.12 3.34 -33.03
N GLU A 12 -8.35 4.40 -32.73
CA GLU A 12 -7.12 4.71 -33.45
C GLU A 12 -6.07 3.59 -33.30
N PHE A 13 -5.93 3.01 -32.11
CA PHE A 13 -5.00 1.90 -31.88
C PHE A 13 -5.35 0.68 -32.72
N GLU A 14 -6.63 0.29 -32.77
CA GLU A 14 -7.12 -0.80 -33.60
C GLU A 14 -6.91 -0.52 -35.09
N GLU A 15 -7.25 0.69 -35.56
CA GLU A 15 -7.04 1.08 -36.95
C GLU A 15 -5.55 1.03 -37.34
N GLU A 16 -4.65 1.51 -36.48
CA GLU A 16 -3.22 1.49 -36.75
C GLU A 16 -2.65 0.06 -36.71
N GLU A 17 -3.18 -0.84 -35.88
CA GLU A 17 -2.77 -2.26 -35.86
C GLU A 17 -3.27 -3.00 -37.10
N LEU A 18 -4.47 -2.68 -37.60
CA LEU A 18 -5.00 -3.22 -38.86
C LEU A 18 -4.19 -2.73 -40.07
N ARG A 19 -3.81 -1.44 -40.09
CA ARG A 19 -3.05 -0.84 -41.21
C ARG A 19 -1.59 -1.26 -41.23
N ASN A 20 -0.96 -1.38 -40.06
CA ASN A 20 0.46 -1.69 -39.94
C ASN A 20 0.67 -2.65 -38.76
N PRO A 21 0.46 -3.96 -38.93
CA PRO A 21 0.52 -4.92 -37.82
C PRO A 21 1.86 -4.90 -37.07
N CYS A 22 1.82 -5.00 -35.75
CA CYS A 22 3.03 -5.09 -34.94
C CYS A 22 3.88 -6.31 -35.36
N PRO A 23 5.22 -6.20 -35.31
CA PRO A 23 6.08 -7.36 -35.42
C PRO A 23 5.63 -8.44 -34.42
N ARG A 24 5.50 -9.67 -34.91
CA ARG A 24 5.02 -10.80 -34.14
C ARG A 24 5.79 -12.05 -34.47
N LYS A 25 5.94 -12.93 -33.49
CA LYS A 25 6.53 -14.26 -33.65
C LYS A 25 5.64 -15.32 -33.01
N GLU A 26 5.68 -16.52 -33.56
CA GLU A 26 5.04 -17.68 -32.97
C GLU A 26 6.04 -18.43 -32.08
N VAL A 27 5.65 -18.73 -30.85
CA VAL A 27 6.40 -19.56 -29.91
C VAL A 27 5.43 -20.57 -29.32
N GLU A 28 5.68 -21.86 -29.56
CA GLU A 28 4.86 -22.95 -29.00
C GLU A 28 3.35 -22.81 -29.27
N GLY A 29 2.97 -22.40 -30.49
CA GLY A 29 1.57 -22.20 -30.88
C GLY A 29 0.92 -20.92 -30.33
N ARG A 30 1.71 -20.02 -29.72
CA ARG A 30 1.24 -18.72 -29.22
C ARG A 30 1.91 -17.58 -29.98
N TRP A 31 1.11 -16.60 -30.39
CA TRP A 31 1.62 -15.37 -30.98
C TRP A 31 2.07 -14.40 -29.90
N ILE A 32 3.32 -13.95 -29.99
CA ILE A 32 3.90 -12.91 -29.16
C ILE A 32 4.07 -11.68 -30.05
N TYR A 33 3.48 -10.57 -29.63
CA TYR A 33 3.51 -9.29 -30.34
C TYR A 33 4.46 -8.33 -29.63
N THR A 34 5.17 -7.50 -30.39
CA THR A 34 5.82 -6.32 -29.81
C THR A 34 4.75 -5.36 -29.30
N SER A 35 4.91 -4.84 -28.08
CA SER A 35 3.98 -3.85 -27.51
C SER A 35 3.95 -2.58 -28.37
N ARG A 36 2.74 -2.12 -28.69
CA ARG A 36 2.49 -0.81 -29.28
C ARG A 36 2.11 0.17 -28.19
N GLU A 37 2.61 1.39 -28.29
CA GLU A 37 2.22 2.47 -27.40
C GLU A 37 0.77 2.88 -27.67
N LEU A 38 -0.03 2.91 -26.61
CA LEU A 38 -1.33 3.54 -26.64
C LEU A 38 -1.15 5.06 -26.53
N ARG A 39 -1.84 5.83 -27.38
CA ARG A 39 -1.78 7.30 -27.31
C ARG A 39 -2.27 7.79 -25.96
N ARG A 40 -1.75 8.94 -25.52
CA ARG A 40 -2.25 9.59 -24.30
C ARG A 40 -3.69 10.04 -24.52
N PRO A 41 -4.63 9.60 -23.66
CA PRO A 41 -6.02 10.02 -23.79
C PRO A 41 -6.17 11.51 -23.51
N LYS A 42 -7.09 12.16 -24.23
CA LYS A 42 -7.41 13.58 -24.01
C LYS A 42 -8.15 13.78 -22.69
N ARG A 43 -8.87 12.75 -22.22
CA ARG A 43 -9.60 12.76 -20.95
C ARG A 43 -9.32 11.49 -20.16
N TYR A 44 -8.77 11.69 -18.97
CA TYR A 44 -8.62 10.63 -17.98
C TYR A 44 -9.91 10.48 -17.17
N GLY A 45 -10.25 9.24 -16.87
CA GLY A 45 -11.28 8.86 -15.91
C GLY A 45 -10.73 8.79 -14.48
N PRO A 46 -11.57 8.36 -13.52
CA PRO A 46 -11.11 8.12 -12.16
C PRO A 46 -9.99 7.07 -12.13
N PRO A 47 -9.14 7.08 -11.09
CA PRO A 47 -8.19 6.00 -10.89
C PRO A 47 -8.92 4.67 -10.74
N VAL A 48 -8.34 3.64 -11.35
CA VAL A 48 -8.79 2.26 -11.28
C VAL A 48 -7.65 1.37 -10.82
N LEU A 49 -7.99 0.41 -9.96
CA LEU A 49 -7.08 -0.69 -9.63
C LEU A 49 -6.79 -1.48 -10.91
N CYS A 50 -5.52 -1.80 -11.10
CA CYS A 50 -5.01 -2.48 -12.28
C CYS A 50 -3.90 -3.44 -11.84
N ASP A 51 -3.36 -4.20 -12.79
CA ASP A 51 -2.29 -5.18 -12.55
C ASP A 51 -2.66 -6.22 -11.49
N PHE A 52 -3.58 -7.11 -11.88
CA PHE A 52 -4.06 -8.18 -11.01
C PHE A 52 -3.09 -9.39 -10.97
N GLY A 53 -1.86 -9.26 -11.48
CA GLY A 53 -0.90 -10.36 -11.63
C GLY A 53 -0.48 -11.03 -10.32
N SER A 54 -0.54 -10.27 -9.22
CA SER A 54 -0.21 -10.76 -7.86
C SER A 54 -1.45 -10.96 -6.98
N THR A 55 -2.65 -10.88 -7.54
CA THR A 55 -3.88 -10.93 -6.73
C THR A 55 -4.24 -12.34 -6.31
N VAL A 56 -4.86 -12.43 -5.14
CA VAL A 56 -5.23 -13.69 -4.50
C VAL A 56 -6.60 -13.56 -3.85
N SER A 57 -7.27 -14.70 -3.62
CA SER A 57 -8.54 -14.71 -2.86
C SER A 57 -8.32 -14.18 -1.45
N GLY A 58 -9.10 -13.15 -1.06
CA GLY A 58 -8.90 -12.35 0.14
C GLY A 58 -9.33 -12.99 1.46
N GLU A 59 -10.26 -13.94 1.44
CA GLU A 59 -10.76 -14.61 2.67
C GLU A 59 -9.85 -15.72 3.20
N LYS A 60 -8.90 -16.18 2.37
CA LYS A 60 -8.00 -17.27 2.74
C LYS A 60 -6.77 -16.70 3.43
N GLU A 61 -6.46 -17.21 4.62
CA GLU A 61 -5.19 -16.93 5.29
C GLU A 61 -3.99 -17.42 4.47
N ARG A 62 -2.96 -16.59 4.43
CA ARG A 62 -1.75 -16.83 3.67
C ARG A 62 -0.51 -16.46 4.46
N LEU A 63 0.59 -17.06 4.02
CA LEU A 63 1.95 -16.72 4.40
C LEU A 63 2.71 -16.44 3.10
N GLY A 64 3.67 -15.54 3.16
CA GLY A 64 4.49 -15.18 2.00
C GLY A 64 4.84 -13.70 2.00
N ASP A 65 5.87 -13.38 1.22
CA ASP A 65 6.29 -12.01 0.96
C ASP A 65 5.40 -11.41 -0.13
N VAL A 66 4.71 -10.34 0.24
CA VAL A 66 3.78 -9.58 -0.59
C VAL A 66 3.97 -8.11 -0.29
N GLN A 67 3.36 -7.26 -1.12
CA GLN A 67 3.41 -5.81 -1.03
C GLN A 67 4.80 -5.22 -1.38
N PRO A 68 4.84 -4.00 -1.94
CA PRO A 68 6.09 -3.28 -2.08
C PRO A 68 6.69 -2.91 -0.71
N ASP A 69 8.01 -2.76 -0.65
CA ASP A 69 8.79 -2.63 0.58
C ASP A 69 8.28 -1.55 1.56
N ILE A 70 8.03 -0.32 1.08
CA ILE A 70 7.57 0.82 1.90
C ILE A 70 6.09 0.72 2.31
N TYR A 71 5.33 -0.15 1.64
CA TYR A 71 3.91 -0.36 1.93
C TYR A 71 3.68 -1.62 2.75
N ARG A 72 4.71 -2.45 2.98
CA ARG A 72 4.59 -3.75 3.65
C ARG A 72 3.99 -3.60 5.06
N SER A 73 2.95 -4.37 5.36
CA SER A 73 2.26 -4.30 6.66
C SER A 73 3.04 -5.06 7.76
N PRO A 74 2.77 -4.78 9.05
CA PRO A 74 3.47 -5.41 10.17
C PRO A 74 3.46 -6.94 10.15
N GLU A 75 2.29 -7.53 9.87
CA GLU A 75 2.12 -8.97 9.80
C GLU A 75 2.89 -9.60 8.63
N VAL A 76 3.05 -8.90 7.50
CA VAL A 76 3.87 -9.38 6.38
C VAL A 76 5.35 -9.26 6.71
N ILE A 77 5.79 -8.15 7.33
CA ILE A 77 7.17 -7.97 7.83
C ILE A 77 7.56 -9.10 8.80
N LEU A 78 6.66 -9.47 9.72
CA LEU A 78 6.89 -10.50 10.73
C LEU A 78 6.61 -11.94 10.25
N GLN A 79 6.18 -12.10 8.99
CA GLN A 79 5.71 -13.37 8.43
C GLN A 79 4.66 -14.06 9.33
N ALA A 80 3.71 -13.27 9.82
CA ALA A 80 2.50 -13.73 10.46
C ALA A 80 1.40 -13.99 9.41
N PRO A 81 0.39 -14.81 9.73
CA PRO A 81 -0.75 -15.03 8.83
C PRO A 81 -1.44 -13.72 8.45
N TRP A 82 -1.73 -13.56 7.16
CA TRP A 82 -2.38 -12.38 6.62
C TRP A 82 -3.55 -12.71 5.69
N GLN A 83 -4.42 -11.72 5.50
CA GLN A 83 -5.60 -11.73 4.62
C GLN A 83 -5.75 -10.36 3.93
N TYR A 84 -6.89 -10.07 3.30
CA TYR A 84 -7.15 -8.81 2.56
C TYR A 84 -6.94 -7.50 3.36
N LYS A 85 -6.86 -7.54 4.70
CA LYS A 85 -6.59 -6.35 5.53
C LYS A 85 -5.17 -5.78 5.35
N ILE A 86 -4.27 -6.50 4.67
CA ILE A 86 -2.99 -5.94 4.20
C ILE A 86 -3.21 -4.82 3.18
N ASP A 87 -4.27 -4.90 2.37
CA ASP A 87 -4.60 -3.89 1.36
C ASP A 87 -5.12 -2.60 2.02
N ILE A 88 -5.79 -2.72 3.17
CA ILE A 88 -6.22 -1.56 3.96
C ILE A 88 -5.02 -0.80 4.53
N TRP A 89 -3.99 -1.53 4.96
CA TRP A 89 -2.72 -0.91 5.37
C TRP A 89 -2.05 -0.20 4.19
N ASN A 90 -1.98 -0.85 3.02
CA ASN A 90 -1.44 -0.23 1.81
C ASN A 90 -2.21 1.04 1.42
N ALA A 91 -3.53 0.99 1.48
CA ALA A 91 -4.37 2.15 1.19
C ALA A 91 -4.09 3.30 2.16
N GLY A 92 -3.95 3.02 3.45
CA GLY A 92 -3.56 4.05 4.43
C GLY A 92 -2.23 4.70 4.09
N CYS A 93 -1.19 3.91 3.88
CA CYS A 93 0.14 4.44 3.50
C CYS A 93 0.07 5.23 2.19
N LEU A 94 -0.61 4.73 1.17
CA LEU A 94 -0.74 5.41 -0.13
C LEU A 94 -1.51 6.73 -0.02
N ILE A 95 -2.60 6.77 0.76
CA ILE A 95 -3.38 8.00 0.99
C ILE A 95 -2.49 9.05 1.66
N TRP A 96 -1.71 8.64 2.66
CA TRP A 96 -0.74 9.53 3.31
C TRP A 96 0.28 10.07 2.29
N ASP A 97 0.90 9.18 1.51
CA ASP A 97 1.94 9.57 0.54
C ASP A 97 1.45 10.57 -0.50
N ILE A 98 0.23 10.36 -1.01
CA ILE A 98 -0.40 11.27 -1.98
C ILE A 98 -0.66 12.63 -1.35
N PHE A 99 -1.07 12.64 -0.08
CA PHE A 99 -1.51 13.84 0.60
C PHE A 99 -0.35 14.69 1.12
N GLU A 100 0.65 14.06 1.75
CA GLU A 100 1.84 14.74 2.29
C GLU A 100 2.98 14.93 1.26
N GLY A 101 2.89 14.28 0.10
CA GLY A 101 3.93 14.37 -0.94
C GLY A 101 5.24 13.65 -0.57
N GLY A 102 5.22 12.74 0.40
CA GLY A 102 6.36 11.95 0.87
C GLY A 102 5.91 10.66 1.58
N HIS A 103 6.82 9.70 1.72
CA HIS A 103 6.45 8.39 2.26
C HIS A 103 6.16 8.42 3.76
N LEU A 104 5.11 7.72 4.19
CA LEU A 104 4.86 7.49 5.63
C LEU A 104 5.98 6.66 6.27
N PHE A 105 6.47 5.65 5.55
CA PHE A 105 7.57 4.78 5.96
C PHE A 105 8.60 4.68 4.83
N TYR A 106 9.87 4.79 5.17
CA TYR A 106 10.99 4.64 4.24
C TYR A 106 11.71 3.32 4.44
N GLY A 107 11.74 2.82 5.67
CA GLY A 107 12.44 1.60 6.05
C GLY A 107 13.92 1.62 5.71
N THR A 108 14.53 2.80 5.61
CA THR A 108 15.93 2.96 5.21
C THR A 108 16.82 2.83 6.44
N ASP A 109 17.66 1.81 6.45
CA ASP A 109 18.59 1.60 7.55
C ASP A 109 19.84 2.50 7.42
N PRO A 110 20.76 2.50 8.41
CA PRO A 110 22.00 3.27 8.33
C PRO A 110 22.92 2.92 7.14
N GLU A 111 22.69 1.82 6.43
CA GLU A 111 23.40 1.45 5.19
C GLU A 111 22.75 2.06 3.93
N HIS A 112 21.76 2.94 4.10
CA HIS A 112 20.96 3.56 3.04
C HIS A 112 20.23 2.55 2.15
N LYS A 113 19.81 1.42 2.73
CA LYS A 113 19.02 0.40 2.04
C LYS A 113 17.74 0.12 2.80
N TYR A 114 16.71 -0.27 2.06
CA TYR A 114 15.51 -0.79 2.68
C TYR A 114 15.86 -2.03 3.51
N ARG A 115 15.46 -2.03 4.78
CA ARG A 115 15.47 -3.20 5.66
C ARG A 115 14.20 -3.23 6.51
N SER A 116 13.63 -4.43 6.63
CA SER A 116 12.48 -4.68 7.51
C SER A 116 12.68 -4.22 8.95
N ARG A 117 13.93 -4.25 9.47
CA ARG A 117 14.25 -3.75 10.81
C ARG A 117 14.02 -2.24 10.96
N ALA A 118 14.43 -1.45 9.95
CA ALA A 118 14.24 -0.01 9.97
C ALA A 118 12.77 0.35 9.74
N HIS A 119 12.10 -0.36 8.82
CA HIS A 119 10.66 -0.16 8.60
C HIS A 119 9.87 -0.44 9.89
N LEU A 120 10.15 -1.56 10.56
CA LEU A 120 9.46 -1.89 11.80
C LEU A 120 9.74 -0.87 12.93
N ALA A 121 10.94 -0.32 12.98
CA ALA A 121 11.29 0.75 13.91
C ALA A 121 10.49 2.03 13.67
N GLU A 122 10.29 2.42 12.41
CA GLU A 122 9.44 3.57 12.03
C GLU A 122 7.96 3.33 12.41
N ILE A 123 7.45 2.11 12.17
CA ILE A 123 6.08 1.75 12.60
C ILE A 123 5.96 1.85 14.13
N MET A 124 6.98 1.42 14.88
CA MET A 124 7.00 1.54 16.35
C MET A 124 7.07 2.98 16.82
N ALA A 125 7.80 3.85 16.14
CA ALA A 125 7.83 5.27 16.48
C ALA A 125 6.44 5.91 16.34
N LEU A 126 5.67 5.49 15.33
CA LEU A 126 4.32 5.99 15.07
C LEU A 126 3.23 5.37 15.96
N LEU A 127 3.24 4.05 16.12
CA LEU A 127 2.16 3.28 16.75
C LEU A 127 2.48 2.78 18.16
N GLY A 128 3.68 3.05 18.67
CA GLY A 128 4.18 2.44 19.89
C GLY A 128 4.56 0.97 19.71
N PRO A 129 4.88 0.23 20.79
CA PRO A 129 5.33 -1.15 20.69
C PRO A 129 4.25 -2.10 20.13
N PRO A 130 4.64 -3.14 19.37
CA PRO A 130 3.70 -4.09 18.82
C PRO A 130 3.04 -4.93 19.93
N PRO A 131 1.75 -5.30 19.76
CA PRO A 131 1.06 -6.13 20.75
C PRO A 131 1.62 -7.56 20.75
N PRO A 132 1.70 -8.24 21.92
CA PRO A 132 2.23 -9.60 22.03
C PRO A 132 1.53 -10.62 21.11
N LYS A 133 0.23 -10.42 20.86
CA LYS A 133 -0.54 -11.26 19.94
C LYS A 133 0.01 -11.26 18.52
N LEU A 134 0.49 -10.11 18.04
CA LEU A 134 1.11 -10.00 16.71
C LEU A 134 2.46 -10.72 16.70
N LEU A 135 3.29 -10.48 17.72
CA LEU A 135 4.61 -11.09 17.88
C LEU A 135 4.53 -12.62 17.92
N ALA A 136 3.57 -13.18 18.67
CA ALA A 136 3.35 -14.62 18.77
C ALA A 136 2.93 -15.28 17.45
N GLY A 137 2.30 -14.52 16.53
CA GLY A 137 1.90 -15.02 15.22
C GLY A 137 3.01 -14.99 14.17
N GLY A 138 4.07 -14.21 14.39
CA GLY A 138 5.15 -14.03 13.42
C GLY A 138 6.19 -15.14 13.47
N THR A 139 6.42 -15.80 12.34
CA THR A 139 7.40 -16.90 12.25
C THR A 139 8.85 -16.43 12.33
N ILE A 140 9.10 -15.14 12.08
CA ILE A 140 10.44 -14.53 12.16
C ILE A 140 10.56 -13.45 13.23
N THR A 141 9.62 -13.38 14.17
CA THR A 141 9.64 -12.42 15.29
C THR A 141 10.97 -12.41 16.04
N GLY A 142 11.56 -13.58 16.29
CA GLY A 142 12.86 -13.71 16.98
C GLY A 142 14.06 -13.07 16.26
N LYS A 143 13.91 -12.64 14.99
CA LYS A 143 14.92 -11.84 14.29
C LYS A 143 14.90 -10.37 14.68
N PHE A 144 13.80 -9.90 15.26
CA PHE A 144 13.56 -8.49 15.56
C PHE A 144 13.37 -8.22 17.05
N PHE A 145 12.78 -9.17 17.78
CA PHE A 145 12.46 -9.03 19.20
C PHE A 145 12.99 -10.20 20.01
N ALA A 146 13.42 -9.90 21.24
CA ALA A 146 13.63 -10.91 22.27
C ALA A 146 12.30 -11.48 22.77
N GLU A 147 12.38 -12.57 23.56
CA GLU A 147 11.21 -13.25 24.13
C GLU A 147 10.35 -12.35 25.03
N ASP A 148 10.96 -11.34 25.66
CA ASP A 148 10.27 -10.34 26.49
C ASP A 148 9.62 -9.20 25.69
N GLY A 149 9.75 -9.22 24.35
CA GLY A 149 9.23 -8.20 23.45
C GLY A 149 10.18 -7.01 23.22
N THR A 150 11.40 -7.05 23.77
CA THR A 150 12.40 -6.00 23.55
C THR A 150 12.89 -6.03 22.10
N PHE A 151 12.90 -4.88 21.43
CA PHE A 151 13.40 -4.74 20.06
C PHE A 151 14.94 -4.80 20.02
N GLN A 152 15.51 -5.76 19.29
CA GLN A 152 16.95 -6.10 19.33
C GLN A 152 17.53 -6.31 17.93
N VAL A 153 17.71 -5.21 17.20
CA VAL A 153 18.15 -5.24 15.78
C VAL A 153 19.39 -4.39 15.49
N GLY A 154 20.10 -3.98 16.53
CA GLY A 154 21.32 -3.17 16.44
C GLY A 154 21.10 -1.78 15.83
N ILE A 155 19.88 -1.25 15.89
CA ILE A 155 19.53 0.15 15.61
C ILE A 155 18.59 0.65 16.70
N ASP A 156 18.73 1.92 17.05
CA ASP A 156 17.77 2.59 17.90
C ASP A 156 16.56 3.00 17.05
N PRO A 157 15.32 2.76 17.53
CA PRO A 157 14.15 3.30 16.88
C PRO A 157 14.22 4.83 16.78
N PRO A 158 13.65 5.43 15.73
CA PRO A 158 13.51 6.87 15.67
C PRO A 158 12.66 7.37 16.85
N PRO A 159 12.77 8.67 17.22
CA PRO A 159 11.91 9.26 18.24
C PRO A 159 10.44 9.00 17.94
N SER A 160 9.64 8.77 18.98
CA SER A 160 8.20 8.60 18.79
C SER A 160 7.60 9.86 18.19
N VAL A 161 6.68 9.67 17.26
CA VAL A 161 6.01 10.73 16.52
C VAL A 161 4.54 10.39 16.36
N SER A 162 3.70 11.40 16.34
CA SER A 162 2.27 11.28 16.05
C SER A 162 1.96 11.59 14.58
N LEU A 163 0.84 11.05 14.07
CA LEU A 163 0.34 11.46 12.76
C LEU A 163 0.07 12.97 12.73
N GLU A 164 -0.38 13.56 13.84
CA GLU A 164 -0.64 14.99 13.95
C GLU A 164 0.60 15.87 13.74
N GLU A 165 1.76 15.42 14.24
CA GLU A 165 3.04 16.11 14.09
C GLU A 165 3.63 15.96 12.68
N LEU A 166 3.39 14.82 12.02
CA LEU A 166 3.87 14.58 10.66
C LEU A 166 3.02 15.27 9.60
N GLU A 167 1.73 15.46 9.86
CA GLU A 167 0.82 16.10 8.92
C GLU A 167 1.10 17.61 8.85
N THR A 168 1.26 18.12 7.63
CA THR A 168 1.61 19.54 7.39
C THR A 168 0.64 20.32 6.49
N ASN A 169 -0.37 19.69 5.91
CA ASN A 169 -1.24 20.29 4.89
C ASN A 169 -2.65 20.68 5.40
N LEU A 170 -3.12 20.10 6.50
CA LEU A 170 -4.46 20.29 7.06
C LEU A 170 -4.42 20.98 8.42
N GLU A 171 -5.51 21.65 8.73
CA GLU A 171 -5.71 22.31 10.01
C GLU A 171 -7.12 22.06 10.58
N GLY A 172 -7.27 22.29 11.88
CA GLY A 172 -8.54 22.24 12.58
C GLY A 172 -9.32 20.93 12.39
N ALA A 173 -10.63 21.06 12.19
CA ALA A 173 -11.54 19.91 12.16
C ALA A 173 -11.32 18.98 10.95
N GLU A 174 -10.71 19.48 9.86
CA GLU A 174 -10.38 18.63 8.70
C GLU A 174 -9.19 17.72 9.01
N LYS A 175 -8.14 18.26 9.63
CA LYS A 175 -7.01 17.48 10.14
C LYS A 175 -7.50 16.40 11.10
N GLU A 176 -8.33 16.76 12.08
CA GLU A 176 -8.88 15.81 13.04
C GLU A 176 -9.62 14.64 12.36
N ARG A 177 -10.49 14.93 11.38
CA ARG A 177 -11.21 13.91 10.61
C ARG A 177 -10.25 13.03 9.80
N PHE A 178 -9.24 13.63 9.16
CA PHE A 178 -8.23 12.88 8.41
C PHE A 178 -7.45 11.93 9.32
N MET A 179 -7.00 12.41 10.48
CA MET A 179 -6.29 11.57 11.45
C MET A 179 -7.16 10.41 11.96
N MET A 180 -8.47 10.64 12.16
CA MET A 180 -9.40 9.56 12.52
C MET A 180 -9.50 8.49 11.42
N LEU A 181 -9.57 8.88 10.14
CA LEU A 181 -9.55 7.96 9.01
C LEU A 181 -8.24 7.16 8.99
N MET A 182 -7.09 7.84 9.11
CA MET A 182 -5.77 7.20 9.11
C MET A 182 -5.63 6.15 10.21
N ARG A 183 -6.10 6.45 11.42
CA ARG A 183 -6.11 5.49 12.55
C ARG A 183 -7.00 4.28 12.30
N LYS A 184 -8.04 4.36 11.48
CA LYS A 184 -8.86 3.19 11.10
C LYS A 184 -8.12 2.22 10.18
N MET A 185 -7.07 2.67 9.50
CA MET A 185 -6.28 1.87 8.55
C MET A 185 -4.94 1.41 9.16
N LEU A 186 -4.27 2.30 9.89
CA LEU A 186 -2.94 2.08 10.45
C LEU A 186 -3.02 1.48 11.85
N GLN A 187 -3.27 0.17 11.91
CA GLN A 187 -3.32 -0.60 13.15
C GLN A 187 -2.36 -1.80 13.08
N TRP A 188 -1.71 -2.10 14.21
CA TRP A 188 -0.85 -3.27 14.36
C TRP A 188 -1.56 -4.58 14.01
N LEU A 189 -2.77 -4.76 14.55
CA LEU A 189 -3.54 -5.98 14.39
C LEU A 189 -4.52 -5.83 13.21
N PRO A 190 -4.49 -6.74 12.22
CA PRO A 190 -5.36 -6.65 11.04
C PRO A 190 -6.85 -6.58 11.36
N GLN A 191 -7.30 -7.29 12.41
CA GLN A 191 -8.70 -7.29 12.84
C GLN A 191 -9.19 -5.95 13.41
N ASN A 192 -8.28 -5.06 13.79
CA ASN A 192 -8.64 -3.72 14.28
C ASN A 192 -8.74 -2.71 13.13
N ARG A 193 -8.28 -3.06 11.92
CA ARG A 193 -8.42 -2.19 10.74
C ARG A 193 -9.86 -2.24 10.25
N SER A 194 -10.40 -1.10 9.82
CA SER A 194 -11.70 -1.03 9.15
C SER A 194 -11.67 -1.74 7.79
N THR A 195 -12.81 -2.16 7.28
CA THR A 195 -12.97 -2.71 5.92
C THR A 195 -13.02 -1.57 4.90
N ALA A 196 -12.75 -1.86 3.63
CA ALA A 196 -12.92 -0.87 2.57
C ALA A 196 -14.34 -0.31 2.53
N LYS A 197 -15.35 -1.15 2.82
CA LYS A 197 -16.75 -0.73 2.91
C LYS A 197 -16.98 0.28 4.03
N GLU A 198 -16.49 0.00 5.24
CA GLU A 198 -16.64 0.92 6.38
C GLU A 198 -15.88 2.24 6.17
N LEU A 199 -14.72 2.19 5.49
CA LEU A 199 -13.95 3.38 5.15
C LEU A 199 -14.60 4.23 4.06
N ALA A 200 -15.33 3.62 3.12
CA ALA A 200 -16.08 4.35 2.11
C ALA A 200 -17.17 5.24 2.72
N ASP A 201 -17.71 4.83 3.87
CA ASP A 201 -18.72 5.59 4.62
C ASP A 201 -18.10 6.58 5.65
N ASP A 202 -16.77 6.72 5.68
CA ASP A 202 -16.08 7.57 6.64
C ASP A 202 -16.44 9.05 6.45
N PRO A 203 -16.65 9.83 7.54
CA PRO A 203 -16.98 11.25 7.43
C PRO A 203 -15.96 12.09 6.64
N TRP A 204 -14.68 11.73 6.64
CA TRP A 204 -13.68 12.45 5.85
C TRP A 204 -13.87 12.19 4.35
N ILE A 205 -14.08 10.93 3.96
CA ILE A 205 -14.34 10.54 2.56
C ILE A 205 -15.66 11.14 2.07
N ASN A 206 -16.73 11.04 2.85
CA ASN A 206 -18.03 11.59 2.51
C ASN A 206 -18.06 13.12 2.49
N GLY A 207 -17.26 13.77 3.34
CA GLY A 207 -17.12 15.23 3.36
C GLY A 207 -16.50 15.79 2.07
N ILE A 208 -15.69 14.99 1.36
CA ILE A 208 -15.10 15.35 0.06
C ILE A 208 -16.07 15.10 -1.09
N LEU A 209 -16.85 14.01 -1.03
CA LEU A 209 -17.78 13.62 -2.10
C LEU A 209 -19.10 14.42 -2.12
N GLY A 210 -19.40 15.15 -1.04
CA GLY A 210 -20.60 15.99 -0.91
C GLY A 210 -20.41 17.48 -1.26
N GLY A 211 -19.23 17.87 -1.76
CA GLY A 211 -18.87 19.25 -2.13
C GLY A 211 -18.96 19.53 -3.62
#